data_AF-A0A2W2C4U7-F1
#
_entry.id   AF-A0A2W2C4U7-F1
#
_cell.length_a   1.000
_cell.length_b   1.000
_cell.length_c   1.000
_cell.angle_alpha   90.00
_cell.angle_beta   90.00
_cell.angle_gamma   90.00
#
_symmetry.space_group_name_H-M   'P 1'
#
loop_
_entity.id
_entity.type
_entity.pdbx_description
1 polymer ?
#
loop_
_entity_poly.entity_id
_entity_poly.type
_entity_poly.pdbx_seq_one_letter_code
_entity_poly.pdbx_strand_id
1 'polypeptide(L)'
;MSRGRKTQADVAQWFRDHGWVHAESIAASLPGKDINGMPGWAPEVKATRDGSLTGALKQAERNTGENETPFVVWRPDGYGEERVGEWIVALRLADFTDLMTQIEFDQGPEMSPEDALNLDTRVLILEAAVKSLVAGRAS
;
A
#
# COMPACT_ATOMS: atom_id res chain seq x y z
N MET A 1 -4.16 29.62 5.93
CA MET A 1 -3.52 28.28 5.84
C MET A 1 -2.77 28.21 4.52
N SER A 2 -1.54 27.70 4.45
CA SER A 2 -0.83 27.56 3.16
C SER A 2 -1.47 26.46 2.30
N ARG A 3 -1.34 26.54 0.96
CA ARG A 3 -1.83 25.49 0.04
C ARG A 3 -1.28 24.11 0.43
N GLY A 4 -0.01 24.02 0.78
CA GLY A 4 0.61 22.76 1.23
C GLY A 4 -0.07 22.19 2.47
N ARG A 5 -0.24 23.00 3.53
CA ARG A 5 -0.92 22.54 4.77
C ARG A 5 -2.36 22.11 4.53
N LYS A 6 -3.10 22.85 3.69
CA LYS A 6 -4.46 22.46 3.31
C LYS A 6 -4.46 21.13 2.55
N THR A 7 -3.61 21.00 1.54
CA THR A 7 -3.47 19.78 0.74
C THR A 7 -3.22 18.56 1.62
N GLN A 8 -2.27 18.65 2.55
CA GLN A 8 -1.97 17.55 3.46
C GLN A 8 -3.14 17.18 4.38
N ALA A 9 -3.90 18.18 4.87
CA ALA A 9 -5.12 17.94 5.63
C ALA A 9 -6.21 17.26 4.78
N ASP A 10 -6.38 17.69 3.52
CA ASP A 10 -7.34 17.11 2.58
C ASP A 10 -6.99 15.64 2.27
N VAL A 11 -5.71 15.30 2.05
CA VAL A 11 -5.26 13.90 1.86
C VAL A 11 -5.49 13.06 3.11
N ALA A 12 -5.14 13.58 4.29
CA ALA A 12 -5.35 12.84 5.54
C ALA A 12 -6.84 12.56 5.79
N GLN A 13 -7.72 13.53 5.51
CA GLN A 13 -9.17 13.33 5.58
C GLN A 13 -9.64 12.27 4.59
N TRP A 14 -9.18 12.34 3.33
CA TRP A 14 -9.51 11.34 2.33
C TRP A 14 -9.14 9.92 2.78
N PHE A 15 -7.95 9.71 3.33
CA PHE A 15 -7.56 8.41 3.84
C PHE A 15 -8.41 7.94 5.03
N ARG A 16 -8.79 8.83 5.95
CA ARG A 16 -9.73 8.49 7.03
C ARG A 16 -11.06 7.98 6.48
N ASP A 17 -11.58 8.64 5.46
CA ASP A 17 -12.86 8.29 4.83
C ASP A 17 -12.80 6.96 4.05
N HIS A 18 -11.59 6.46 3.74
CA HIS A 18 -11.35 5.24 2.96
C HIS A 18 -10.70 4.10 3.78
N GLY A 19 -10.85 4.13 5.10
CA GLY A 19 -10.50 3.00 5.97
C GLY A 19 -9.23 3.16 6.80
N TRP A 20 -8.42 4.19 6.53
CA TRP A 20 -7.30 4.56 7.42
C TRP A 20 -7.78 5.53 8.49
N VAL A 21 -8.62 5.04 9.40
CA VAL A 21 -9.34 5.85 10.42
C VAL A 21 -8.44 6.70 11.32
N HIS A 22 -7.14 6.36 11.40
CA HIS A 22 -6.14 7.09 12.19
C HIS A 22 -5.24 8.01 11.36
N ALA A 23 -5.50 8.16 10.04
CA ALA A 23 -4.68 9.01 9.19
C ALA A 23 -4.69 10.46 9.70
N GLU A 24 -3.53 11.03 9.98
CA GLU A 24 -3.40 12.38 10.58
C GLU A 24 -2.30 13.19 9.91
N SER A 25 -2.63 14.45 9.59
CA SER A 25 -1.69 15.41 9.01
C SER A 25 -0.70 15.92 10.06
N ILE A 26 0.59 15.89 9.75
CA ILE A 26 1.67 16.31 10.66
C ILE A 26 2.12 17.75 10.39
N ALA A 27 2.39 18.52 11.44
CA ALA A 27 2.87 19.89 11.25
C ALA A 27 4.18 19.89 10.43
N ALA A 28 4.24 20.69 9.36
CA ALA A 28 5.41 20.80 8.48
C ALA A 28 6.74 21.21 9.16
N SER A 29 6.69 21.64 10.43
CA SER A 29 7.86 21.91 11.26
C SER A 29 8.45 20.66 11.91
N LEU A 30 7.73 19.54 11.88
CA LEU A 30 8.16 18.27 12.45
C LEU A 30 8.80 17.42 11.35
N PRO A 31 9.89 16.69 11.66
CA PRO A 31 10.48 15.74 10.73
C PRO A 31 9.60 14.50 10.60
N GLY A 32 9.82 13.73 9.52
CA GLY A 32 9.14 12.47 9.26
C GLY A 32 8.12 12.58 8.13
N LYS A 33 7.10 11.73 8.19
CA LYS A 33 6.06 11.61 7.17
C LYS A 33 5.08 12.77 7.26
N ASP A 34 4.47 13.11 6.12
CA ASP A 34 3.45 14.15 6.09
C ASP A 34 2.12 13.66 6.70
N ILE A 35 1.89 12.34 6.68
CA ILE A 35 0.70 11.71 7.27
C ILE A 35 1.11 10.52 8.15
N ASN A 36 0.62 10.52 9.39
CA ASN A 36 0.77 9.41 10.34
C ASN A 36 -0.50 8.56 10.41
N GLY A 37 -0.47 7.46 11.18
CA GLY A 37 -1.63 6.60 11.40
C GLY A 37 -2.00 5.74 10.19
N MET A 38 -1.04 5.53 9.29
CA MET A 38 -1.14 4.61 8.15
C MET A 38 -0.04 3.53 8.28
N PRO A 39 -0.28 2.44 9.05
CA PRO A 39 0.70 1.38 9.24
C PRO A 39 1.14 0.77 7.89
N GLY A 40 2.45 0.53 7.74
CA GLY A 40 3.04 0.01 6.50
C GLY A 40 3.29 1.08 5.43
N TRP A 41 2.98 2.35 5.70
CA TRP A 41 3.08 3.42 4.70
C TRP A 41 3.89 4.62 5.16
N ALA A 42 4.59 5.25 4.21
CA ALA A 42 5.32 6.50 4.40
C ALA A 42 4.89 7.57 3.38
N PRO A 43 3.77 8.26 3.63
CA PRO A 43 3.22 9.25 2.70
C PRO A 43 3.99 10.58 2.73
N GLU A 44 4.22 11.14 1.55
CA GLU A 44 4.67 12.52 1.32
C GLU A 44 3.64 13.25 0.44
N VAL A 45 3.35 14.52 0.72
CA VAL A 45 2.30 15.30 0.04
C VAL A 45 2.88 16.57 -0.55
N LYS A 46 2.72 16.74 -1.87
CA LYS A 46 3.18 17.93 -2.60
C LYS A 46 2.01 18.63 -3.31
N ALA A 47 2.06 19.95 -3.29
CA ALA A 47 1.12 20.83 -3.99
C ALA A 47 1.87 21.99 -4.64
N THR A 48 3.01 21.68 -5.28
CA THR A 48 3.83 22.69 -5.97
C THR A 48 3.70 22.50 -7.48
N ARG A 49 3.81 23.60 -8.23
CA ARG A 49 3.90 23.57 -9.69
C ARG A 49 5.29 23.09 -10.12
N ASP A 50 6.29 23.69 -9.49
CA ASP A 50 7.69 23.44 -9.74
C ASP A 50 8.20 22.49 -8.67
N GLY A 51 8.58 21.28 -9.08
CA GLY A 51 9.15 20.30 -8.18
C GLY A 51 9.47 19.01 -8.93
N SER A 52 10.23 18.16 -8.26
CA SER A 52 10.67 16.89 -8.82
C SER A 52 9.94 15.75 -8.13
N LEU A 53 9.20 14.94 -8.89
CA LEU A 53 8.62 13.69 -8.40
C LEU A 53 9.70 12.76 -7.84
N THR A 54 10.85 12.68 -8.50
CA THR A 54 11.98 11.87 -8.00
C THR A 54 12.57 12.44 -6.71
N GLY A 55 12.59 13.78 -6.57
CA GLY A 55 12.98 14.44 -5.32
C GLY A 55 12.01 14.15 -4.18
N ALA A 56 10.71 14.19 -4.45
CA ALA A 56 9.67 13.88 -3.47
C ALA A 56 9.72 12.40 -3.04
N LEU A 57 9.89 11.47 -3.98
CA LEU A 57 10.05 10.04 -3.67
C LEU A 57 11.29 9.78 -2.80
N LYS A 58 12.43 10.43 -3.09
CA LYS A 58 13.62 10.33 -2.25
C LYS A 58 13.40 10.91 -0.84
N GLN A 59 12.55 11.92 -0.71
CA GLN A 59 12.19 12.48 0.59
C GLN A 59 11.33 11.50 1.38
N ALA A 60 10.29 10.93 0.74
CA ALA A 60 9.45 9.88 1.33
C ALA A 60 10.29 8.69 1.81
N GLU A 61 11.22 8.22 0.97
CA GLU A 61 12.13 7.11 1.28
C GLU A 61 13.01 7.39 2.52
N ARG A 62 13.55 8.60 2.67
CA ARG A 62 14.33 8.98 3.86
C ARG A 62 13.52 8.97 5.15
N ASN A 63 12.21 9.18 5.04
CA ASN A 63 11.28 9.23 6.17
C ASN A 63 10.56 7.88 6.38
N THR A 64 10.96 6.84 5.63
CA THR A 64 10.37 5.50 5.69
C THR A 64 10.99 4.70 6.84
N GLY A 65 10.15 4.12 7.68
CA GLY A 65 10.55 3.17 8.72
C GLY A 65 10.74 1.75 8.20
N GLU A 66 11.15 0.85 9.08
CA GLU A 66 11.25 -0.58 8.74
C GLU A 66 9.87 -1.13 8.37
N ASN A 67 9.80 -1.88 7.25
CA ASN A 67 8.55 -2.47 6.71
C ASN A 67 7.49 -1.46 6.25
N GLU A 68 7.92 -0.27 5.82
CA GLU A 68 7.02 0.73 5.25
C GLU A 68 7.31 0.98 3.77
N THR A 69 6.26 1.29 3.01
CA THR A 69 6.34 1.61 1.59
C THR A 69 6.18 3.13 1.39
N PRO A 70 7.17 3.82 0.80
CA PRO A 70 7.05 5.25 0.51
C PRO A 70 6.16 5.50 -0.70
N PHE A 71 5.36 6.57 -0.64
CA PHE A 71 4.65 7.08 -1.80
C PHE A 71 4.45 8.59 -1.71
N VAL A 72 4.17 9.21 -2.86
CA VAL A 72 3.90 10.65 -2.95
C VAL A 72 2.48 10.87 -3.43
N VAL A 73 1.72 11.73 -2.75
CA VAL A 73 0.49 12.33 -3.27
C VAL A 73 0.82 13.70 -3.83
N TRP A 74 0.55 13.89 -5.13
CA TRP A 74 0.78 15.14 -5.81
C TRP A 74 -0.55 15.78 -6.22
N ARG A 75 -0.85 16.94 -5.64
CA ARG A 75 -2.02 17.75 -6.01
C ARG A 75 -1.73 18.56 -7.27
N PRO A 76 -2.41 18.29 -8.40
CA PRO A 76 -2.24 19.07 -9.61
C PRO A 76 -2.75 20.51 -9.44
N ASP A 77 -2.26 21.41 -10.28
CA ASP A 77 -2.79 22.78 -10.34
C ASP A 77 -4.23 22.78 -10.87
N GLY A 78 -5.09 23.60 -10.24
CA GLY A 78 -6.51 23.67 -10.55
C GLY A 78 -7.39 22.59 -9.91
N TYR A 79 -6.81 21.69 -9.11
CA TYR A 79 -7.57 20.63 -8.42
C TYR A 79 -7.85 21.06 -6.98
N GLY A 80 -9.12 21.07 -6.57
CA GLY A 80 -9.59 21.38 -5.22
C GLY A 80 -9.82 20.13 -4.37
N GLU A 81 -10.41 20.34 -3.19
CA GLU A 81 -10.74 19.27 -2.23
C GLU A 81 -11.85 18.35 -2.76
N GLU A 82 -12.69 18.85 -3.64
CA GLU A 82 -13.75 18.12 -4.33
C GLU A 82 -13.22 17.10 -5.35
N ARG A 83 -11.92 17.16 -5.69
CA ARG A 83 -11.25 16.28 -6.66
C ARG A 83 -10.09 15.50 -6.06
N VAL A 84 -10.07 15.30 -4.73
CA VAL A 84 -8.94 14.62 -4.05
C VAL A 84 -8.71 13.21 -4.57
N GLY A 85 -9.78 12.47 -4.90
CA GLY A 85 -9.68 11.14 -5.52
C GLY A 85 -9.03 11.12 -6.91
N GLU A 86 -8.86 12.28 -7.55
CA GLU A 86 -8.18 12.42 -8.85
C GLU A 86 -6.72 12.88 -8.71
N TRP A 87 -6.23 13.09 -7.48
CA TRP A 87 -4.85 13.50 -7.26
C TRP A 87 -3.89 12.35 -7.58
N ILE A 88 -2.68 12.69 -8.00
CA ILE A 88 -1.73 11.72 -8.52
C ILE A 88 -1.05 11.03 -7.33
N VAL A 89 -1.02 9.70 -7.35
CA VAL A 89 -0.15 8.91 -6.48
C VAL A 89 1.05 8.44 -7.28
N ALA A 90 2.26 8.70 -6.78
CA ALA A 90 3.50 8.22 -7.36
C ALA A 90 4.16 7.20 -6.42
N LEU A 91 4.53 6.07 -6.99
CA LEU A 91 5.26 4.96 -6.37
C LEU A 91 6.52 4.69 -7.18
N ARG A 92 7.49 3.98 -6.58
CA ARG A 92 8.53 3.33 -7.40
C ARG A 92 7.90 2.18 -8.18
N LEU A 93 8.45 1.90 -9.35
CA LEU A 93 7.95 0.80 -10.16
C LEU A 93 8.01 -0.55 -9.43
N ALA A 94 9.07 -0.80 -8.66
CA ALA A 94 9.18 -2.02 -7.84
C ALA A 94 8.05 -2.12 -6.82
N ASP A 95 7.82 -1.07 -6.02
CA ASP A 95 6.76 -1.03 -5.02
C ASP A 95 5.37 -1.23 -5.66
N PHE A 96 5.13 -0.63 -6.83
CA PHE A 96 3.88 -0.84 -7.58
C PHE A 96 3.72 -2.28 -8.10
N THR A 97 4.78 -2.89 -8.62
CA THR A 97 4.77 -4.29 -9.06
C THR A 97 4.49 -5.26 -7.91
N ASP A 98 5.04 -4.98 -6.72
CA ASP A 98 4.78 -5.79 -5.53
C ASP A 98 3.30 -5.71 -5.14
N LEU A 99 2.69 -4.51 -5.21
CA LEU A 99 1.25 -4.33 -4.98
C LEU A 99 0.41 -5.07 -6.04
N MET A 100 0.79 -5.03 -7.32
CA MET A 100 0.11 -5.81 -8.36
C MET A 100 0.13 -7.30 -8.04
N THR A 101 1.29 -7.81 -7.63
CA THR A 101 1.45 -9.23 -7.27
C THR A 101 0.58 -9.61 -6.06
N GLN A 102 0.54 -8.75 -5.04
CA GLN A 102 -0.32 -8.96 -3.87
C GLN A 102 -1.81 -8.97 -4.26
N ILE A 103 -2.24 -8.01 -5.09
CA ILE A 103 -3.61 -7.94 -5.58
C ILE A 103 -3.97 -9.22 -6.34
N GLU A 104 -3.13 -9.66 -7.29
CA GLU A 104 -3.37 -10.88 -8.06
C GLU A 104 -3.41 -12.13 -7.16
N PHE A 105 -2.55 -12.20 -6.14
CA PHE A 105 -2.57 -13.29 -5.17
C PHE A 105 -3.84 -13.30 -4.31
N ASP A 106 -4.28 -12.12 -3.85
CA ASP A 106 -5.47 -11.96 -3.01
C ASP A 106 -6.78 -12.22 -3.78
N GLN A 107 -6.79 -12.01 -5.10
CA GLN A 107 -7.90 -12.44 -5.95
C GLN A 107 -7.93 -13.97 -6.16
N GLY A 108 -6.85 -14.68 -5.79
CA GLY A 108 -6.63 -16.09 -6.10
C GLY A 108 -6.55 -16.36 -7.61
N PRO A 109 -6.03 -17.51 -8.06
CA PRO A 109 -6.37 -17.95 -9.40
C PRO A 109 -7.89 -18.09 -9.46
N GLU A 110 -8.51 -17.65 -10.56
CA GLU A 110 -9.86 -18.07 -10.92
C GLU A 110 -9.79 -19.59 -11.15
N MET A 111 -9.89 -20.36 -10.06
CA MET A 111 -9.80 -21.81 -10.12
C MET A 111 -11.07 -22.29 -10.80
N SER A 112 -10.91 -22.95 -11.94
CA SER A 112 -12.02 -23.69 -12.50
C SER A 112 -12.50 -24.71 -11.45
N PRO A 113 -13.80 -25.06 -11.42
CA PRO A 113 -14.29 -26.10 -10.51
C PRO A 113 -13.51 -27.43 -10.63
N GLU A 114 -12.96 -27.73 -11.81
CA GLU A 114 -12.11 -28.91 -12.05
C GLU A 114 -10.72 -28.78 -11.41
N ASP A 115 -10.10 -27.59 -11.48
CA ASP A 115 -8.81 -27.34 -10.85
C ASP A 115 -8.89 -27.35 -9.32
N ALA A 116 -9.98 -26.82 -8.75
CA ALA A 116 -10.25 -26.89 -7.32
C ALA A 116 -10.39 -28.33 -6.83
N LEU A 117 -11.14 -29.16 -7.58
CA LEU A 117 -11.32 -30.58 -7.26
C LEU A 117 -10.01 -31.37 -7.35
N ASN A 118 -9.16 -31.04 -8.32
CA ASN A 118 -7.83 -31.64 -8.47
C ASN A 118 -6.87 -31.20 -7.36
N LEU A 119 -6.96 -29.96 -6.88
CA LEU A 119 -6.17 -29.46 -5.77
C LEU A 119 -6.52 -30.18 -4.47
N ASP A 120 -7.81 -30.30 -4.15
CA ASP A 120 -8.29 -31.03 -2.96
C ASP A 120 -7.87 -32.50 -2.98
N THR A 121 -7.97 -33.14 -4.14
CA THR A 121 -7.52 -34.53 -4.31
C THR A 121 -6.02 -34.66 -4.07
N ARG A 122 -5.21 -33.71 -4.54
CA ARG A 122 -3.76 -33.70 -4.31
C ARG A 122 -3.39 -33.44 -2.86
N VAL A 123 -4.08 -32.52 -2.17
CA VAL A 123 -3.89 -32.25 -0.74
C VAL A 123 -4.23 -33.50 0.08
N LEU A 124 -5.34 -34.18 -0.20
CA LEU A 124 -5.73 -35.42 0.47
C LEU A 124 -4.69 -36.54 0.28
N ILE A 125 -4.15 -36.69 -0.94
CA ILE A 125 -3.10 -37.68 -1.22
C ILE A 125 -1.80 -37.35 -0.46
N LEU A 126 -1.43 -36.07 -0.41
CA LEU A 126 -0.27 -35.59 0.37
C LEU A 126 -0.45 -35.84 1.87
N GLU A 127 -1.61 -35.50 2.44
CA GLU A 127 -1.92 -35.77 3.84
C GLU A 127 -1.88 -37.27 4.16
N ALA A 128 -2.43 -38.12 3.29
CA ALA A 128 -2.38 -39.56 3.44
C ALA A 128 -0.94 -40.10 3.36
N ALA A 129 -0.13 -39.61 2.43
CA ALA A 129 1.28 -39.98 2.30
C ALA A 129 2.09 -39.57 3.54
N VAL A 130 1.86 -38.36 4.07
CA VAL A 130 2.50 -37.87 5.29
C VAL A 130 2.09 -38.73 6.50
N LYS A 131 0.80 -39.03 6.68
CA LYS A 131 0.31 -39.91 7.75
C LYS A 131 0.95 -41.31 7.68
N SER A 132 1.09 -41.88 6.48
CA SER A 132 1.73 -43.18 6.28
C SER A 132 3.22 -43.16 6.62
N LEU A 133 3.95 -42.09 6.25
CA LEU A 133 5.36 -41.90 6.58
C LEU A 133 5.61 -41.75 8.08
N VAL A 134 4.70 -41.07 8.79
CA VAL A 134 4.79 -40.92 10.25
C VAL A 134 4.46 -42.24 10.96
N ALA A 135 3.45 -42.98 10.50
CA ALA A 135 3.09 -44.29 11.06
C ALA A 135 4.19 -45.35 10.88
N GLY A 136 4.88 -45.35 9.73
CA GLY A 136 5.96 -46.30 9.44
C GLY A 136 7.29 -46.03 10.17
N ARG A 137 7.44 -44.89 10.85
CA ARG A 137 8.61 -44.58 11.69
C ARG A 137 8.42 -44.95 13.17
N ALA A 138 7.20 -45.37 13.56
CA ALA A 138 6.85 -45.70 14.94
C ALA A 138 6.86 -47.22 15.24
N SER A 139 7.28 -48.05 14.28
CA SER A 139 7.43 -49.52 14.36
C SER A 139 8.87 -49.94 14.23
#